data_AF-A0A366HIP8-F1
#
_entry.id   AF-A0A366HIP8-F1
#
_cell.length_a   1.000
_cell.length_b   1.000
_cell.length_c   1.000
_cell.angle_alpha   90.00
_cell.angle_beta   90.00
_cell.angle_gamma   90.00
#
_symmetry.space_group_name_H-M   'P 1'
#
loop_
_entity.id
_entity.type
_entity.pdbx_description
1 polymer ?
#
loop_
_entity_poly.entity_id
_entity_poly.type
_entity_poly.pdbx_seq_one_letter_code
_entity_poly.pdbx_strand_id
1 'polypeptide(L)'
;MMVERMSRSLFFAMGTAFLVAAYSVLAFTGEERHYRLWYYVPAAALAGSLVADRLGKRQSVTFWQWAVDIGVALLGLARPLFGVPPVSGHAVFSLHAMMTGRSKTTVTLAIVSLLITLFAKIILWNWDRTLWPGLAGGAISGSVWKLAGAGVWKRPTGDSINQ
;
A
#
# COMPACT_ATOMS: atom_id res chain seq x y z
N MET A 1 -14.76 14.50 -14.65
CA MET A 1 -14.11 13.19 -14.36
C MET A 1 -13.08 13.23 -13.22
N MET A 2 -12.27 14.28 -13.03
CA MET A 2 -11.25 14.32 -11.97
C MET A 2 -11.83 14.41 -10.55
N VAL A 3 -12.88 15.22 -10.36
CA VAL A 3 -13.56 15.47 -9.07
C VAL A 3 -14.17 14.19 -8.50
N GLU A 4 -14.82 13.39 -9.35
CA GLU A 4 -15.49 12.14 -8.95
C GLU A 4 -14.52 11.03 -8.54
N ARG A 5 -13.29 11.04 -9.10
CA ARG A 5 -12.24 10.10 -8.67
C ARG A 5 -11.68 10.47 -7.30
N MET A 6 -11.52 11.77 -7.05
CA MET A 6 -11.02 12.27 -5.78
C MET A 6 -11.97 11.95 -4.63
N SER A 7 -13.29 12.05 -4.86
CA SER A 7 -14.30 11.76 -3.84
C SER A 7 -14.30 10.29 -3.41
N ARG A 8 -14.16 9.34 -4.36
CA ARG A 8 -14.14 7.90 -4.03
C ARG A 8 -12.89 7.50 -3.26
N SER A 9 -11.70 7.93 -3.69
CA SER A 9 -10.45 7.61 -3.00
C SER A 9 -10.43 8.20 -1.58
N LEU A 10 -10.93 9.43 -1.41
CA LEU A 10 -11.07 10.04 -0.10
C LEU A 10 -12.08 9.31 0.79
N PHE A 11 -13.24 8.92 0.26
CA PHE A 11 -14.26 8.19 1.00
C PHE A 11 -13.73 6.86 1.56
N PHE A 12 -13.06 6.06 0.72
CA PHE A 12 -12.46 4.81 1.19
C PHE A 12 -11.33 5.05 2.18
N ALA A 13 -10.49 6.08 1.96
CA ALA A 13 -9.43 6.43 2.90
C ALA A 13 -9.98 6.82 4.28
N MET A 14 -11.03 7.65 4.32
CA MET A 14 -11.69 8.04 5.56
C MET A 14 -12.34 6.84 6.25
N GLY A 15 -13.01 5.97 5.49
CA GLY A 15 -13.65 4.77 6.03
C GLY A 15 -12.64 3.81 6.68
N THR A 16 -11.54 3.47 5.99
CA THR A 16 -10.52 2.57 6.56
C THR A 16 -9.77 3.21 7.72
N ALA A 17 -9.46 4.51 7.63
CA ALA A 17 -8.86 5.26 8.74
C ALA A 17 -9.75 5.25 9.98
N PHE A 18 -11.05 5.52 9.81
CA PHE A 18 -12.02 5.52 10.89
C PHE A 18 -12.15 4.14 11.54
N LEU A 19 -12.24 3.06 10.75
CA LEU A 19 -12.35 1.71 11.29
C LEU A 19 -11.11 1.33 12.11
N VAL A 20 -9.91 1.64 11.63
CA VAL A 20 -8.66 1.36 12.37
C VAL A 20 -8.52 2.27 13.59
N ALA A 21 -8.94 3.53 13.52
CA ALA A 21 -8.94 4.44 14.66
C ALA A 21 -9.92 3.98 15.75
N ALA A 22 -11.15 3.62 15.38
CA ALA A 22 -12.15 3.09 16.31
C ALA A 22 -11.66 1.80 16.96
N TYR A 23 -11.15 0.85 16.19
CA TYR A 23 -10.53 -0.37 16.73
C TYR A 23 -9.38 -0.04 17.70
N SER A 24 -8.51 0.91 17.34
CA SER A 24 -7.38 1.31 18.17
C SER A 24 -7.82 1.91 19.51
N VAL A 25 -8.89 2.69 19.53
CA VAL A 25 -9.44 3.32 20.74
C VAL A 25 -10.17 2.31 21.63
N LEU A 26 -10.91 1.38 21.03
CA LEU A 26 -11.73 0.41 21.77
C LEU A 26 -10.92 -0.77 22.33
N ALA A 27 -9.88 -1.22 21.60
CA ALA A 27 -9.14 -2.43 21.95
C ALA A 27 -7.81 -2.18 22.69
N PHE A 28 -7.32 -0.94 22.72
CA PHE A 28 -5.99 -0.63 23.28
C PHE A 28 -5.98 0.61 24.17
N THR A 29 -4.99 0.70 25.06
CA THR A 29 -4.81 1.81 26.01
C THR A 29 -3.37 2.33 25.99
N GLY A 30 -3.14 3.50 26.60
CA GLY A 30 -1.79 4.04 26.81
C GLY A 30 -0.98 4.26 25.52
N GLU A 31 0.30 3.89 25.58
CA GLU A 31 1.25 4.06 24.47
C GLU A 31 0.89 3.24 23.24
N GLU A 32 0.33 2.03 23.41
CA GLU A 32 -0.04 1.18 22.27
C GLU A 32 -1.17 1.82 21.46
N ARG A 33 -2.19 2.37 22.12
CA ARG A 33 -3.26 3.12 21.46
C ARG A 33 -2.69 4.33 20.72
N HIS A 34 -1.83 5.11 21.38
CA HIS A 34 -1.22 6.28 20.75
C HIS A 34 -0.44 5.87 19.49
N TYR A 35 0.41 4.85 19.60
CA TYR A 35 1.17 4.28 18.51
C TYR A 35 0.30 3.86 17.32
N ARG A 36 -0.77 3.11 17.56
CA ARG A 36 -1.69 2.69 16.48
C ARG A 36 -2.38 3.88 15.82
N LEU A 37 -2.77 4.91 16.60
CA LEU A 37 -3.43 6.09 16.06
C LEU A 37 -2.53 6.92 15.13
N TRP A 38 -1.27 7.19 15.48
CA TRP A 38 -0.42 8.02 14.63
C TRP A 38 0.32 7.21 13.54
N TYR A 39 0.52 5.90 13.75
CA TYR A 39 1.30 5.06 12.82
C TYR A 39 0.43 4.18 11.91
N TYR A 40 -0.60 3.51 12.45
CA TYR A 40 -1.42 2.55 11.67
C TYR A 40 -2.59 3.23 10.95
N VAL A 41 -3.20 4.26 11.53
CA VAL A 41 -4.35 4.94 10.90
C VAL A 41 -3.97 5.60 9.56
N PRO A 42 -2.85 6.32 9.41
CA PRO A 42 -2.44 6.86 8.11
C PRO A 42 -2.19 5.76 7.07
N ALA A 43 -1.60 4.63 7.48
CA ALA A 43 -1.38 3.49 6.61
C ALA A 43 -2.70 2.84 6.17
N ALA A 44 -3.68 2.75 7.07
CA ALA A 44 -5.02 2.30 6.75
C ALA A 44 -5.73 3.24 5.77
N ALA A 45 -5.61 4.56 5.96
CA ALA A 45 -6.14 5.55 5.03
C ALA A 45 -5.57 5.36 3.62
N LEU A 46 -4.26 5.18 3.53
CA LEU A 46 -3.57 4.89 2.27
C LEU A 46 -4.11 3.59 1.64
N ALA A 47 -4.32 2.54 2.43
CA ALA A 47 -4.84 1.28 1.92
C ALA A 47 -6.24 1.43 1.32
N GLY A 48 -7.14 2.14 2.01
CA GLY A 48 -8.47 2.47 1.48
C GLY A 48 -8.37 3.24 0.16
N SER A 49 -7.54 4.28 0.11
CA SER A 49 -7.34 5.09 -1.10
C SER A 49 -6.83 4.26 -2.28
N LEU A 50 -5.86 3.35 -2.04
CA LEU A 50 -5.30 2.49 -3.07
C LEU A 50 -6.33 1.49 -3.59
N VAL A 51 -7.15 0.89 -2.72
CA VAL A 51 -8.25 0.01 -3.12
C VAL A 51 -9.24 0.74 -4.03
N ALA A 52 -9.63 1.97 -3.69
CA ALA A 52 -10.49 2.77 -4.53
C ALA A 52 -9.88 3.07 -5.91
N ASP A 53 -8.56 3.36 -5.97
CA ASP A 53 -7.84 3.53 -7.24
C ASP A 53 -7.91 2.28 -8.12
N ARG A 54 -7.82 1.08 -7.53
CA ARG A 54 -7.91 -0.20 -8.25
C ARG A 54 -9.33 -0.50 -8.70
N LEU A 55 -10.33 -0.32 -7.84
CA LEU A 55 -11.74 -0.56 -8.16
C LEU A 55 -12.22 0.36 -9.29
N GLY A 56 -11.83 1.64 -9.27
CA GLY A 56 -12.19 2.61 -10.30
C GLY A 56 -11.60 2.32 -11.69
N LYS A 57 -10.66 1.38 -11.78
CA LYS A 57 -9.96 1.02 -13.02
C LYS A 57 -9.81 -0.49 -13.22
N ARG A 58 -10.71 -1.28 -12.62
CA ARG A 58 -10.66 -2.75 -12.58
C ARG A 58 -10.40 -3.40 -13.96
N GLN A 59 -10.98 -2.87 -15.03
CA GLN A 59 -10.80 -3.38 -16.39
C GLN A 59 -9.40 -3.15 -16.98
N SER A 60 -8.63 -2.20 -16.45
CA SER A 60 -7.29 -1.84 -16.95
C SER A 60 -6.14 -2.43 -16.13
N VAL A 61 -6.45 -3.11 -15.02
CA VAL A 61 -5.46 -3.71 -14.13
C VAL A 61 -5.30 -5.18 -14.51
N THR A 62 -4.09 -5.59 -14.86
CA THR A 62 -3.82 -6.97 -15.26
C THR A 62 -3.84 -7.92 -14.06
N PHE A 63 -3.99 -9.22 -14.30
CA PHE A 63 -3.92 -10.24 -13.25
C PHE A 63 -2.60 -10.14 -12.45
N TRP A 64 -1.47 -9.93 -13.13
CA TRP A 64 -0.16 -9.80 -12.49
C TRP A 64 -0.06 -8.56 -11.59
N GLN A 65 -0.68 -7.45 -12.00
CA GLN A 65 -0.75 -6.25 -11.15
C GLN A 65 -1.54 -6.51 -9.87
N TRP A 66 -2.66 -7.22 -9.95
CA TRP A 66 -3.42 -7.66 -8.78
C TRP A 66 -2.60 -8.59 -7.89
N ALA A 67 -1.89 -9.56 -8.46
CA ALA A 67 -1.05 -10.48 -7.71
C ALA A 67 0.05 -9.73 -6.93
N VAL A 68 0.66 -8.71 -7.54
CA VAL A 68 1.65 -7.85 -6.87
C VAL A 68 1.00 -7.03 -5.76
N ASP A 69 -0.14 -6.38 -6.01
CA ASP A 69 -0.86 -5.60 -4.99
C ASP A 69 -1.21 -6.49 -3.77
N ILE A 70 -1.71 -7.71 -4.01
CA ILE A 70 -2.02 -8.70 -2.96
C ILE A 70 -0.74 -9.14 -2.24
N GLY A 71 0.34 -9.45 -2.95
CA GLY A 71 1.61 -9.85 -2.34
C GLY A 71 2.18 -8.76 -1.42
N VAL A 72 2.11 -7.50 -1.83
CA VAL A 72 2.52 -6.36 -1.00
C VAL A 72 1.61 -6.22 0.23
N ALA A 73 0.30 -6.36 0.07
CA ALA A 73 -0.64 -6.29 1.20
C ALA A 73 -0.39 -7.41 2.21
N LEU A 74 -0.21 -8.65 1.73
CA LEU A 74 0.12 -9.80 2.57
C LEU A 74 1.44 -9.60 3.31
N LEU A 75 2.48 -9.08 2.63
CA LEU A 75 3.75 -8.75 3.27
C LEU A 75 3.59 -7.67 4.35
N GLY A 76 2.72 -6.69 4.11
CA GLY A 76 2.35 -5.66 5.08
C GLY A 76 1.69 -6.24 6.35
N LEU A 77 0.84 -7.25 6.19
CA LEU A 77 0.11 -7.91 7.28
C LEU A 77 0.91 -9.02 7.98
N ALA A 78 1.86 -9.64 7.29
CA ALA A 78 2.62 -10.78 7.80
C ALA A 78 3.38 -10.44 9.08
N ARG A 79 4.01 -9.27 9.14
CA ARG A 79 4.85 -8.90 10.29
C ARG A 79 4.07 -8.65 11.58
N PRO A 80 2.95 -7.90 11.58
CA PRO A 80 2.08 -7.82 12.76
C PRO A 80 1.55 -9.17 13.26
N LEU A 81 1.35 -10.15 12.37
CA LEU A 81 0.76 -11.45 12.71
C LEU A 81 1.79 -12.50 13.13
N PHE A 82 2.97 -12.52 12.49
CA PHE A 82 3.95 -13.59 12.61
C PHE A 82 5.35 -13.11 13.01
N GLY A 83 5.58 -11.80 13.13
CA GLY A 83 6.90 -11.22 13.42
C GLY A 83 7.91 -11.28 12.26
N VAL A 84 7.54 -11.89 11.13
CA VAL A 84 8.35 -12.07 9.92
C VAL A 84 7.61 -11.53 8.69
N PRO A 85 8.28 -11.12 7.60
CA PRO A 85 9.73 -11.08 7.35
C PRO A 85 10.44 -9.86 8.00
N PRO A 86 11.79 -9.81 8.03
CA PRO A 86 12.58 -8.67 8.55
C PRO A 86 12.55 -7.45 7.60
N VAL A 87 11.36 -7.10 7.12
CA VAL A 87 11.07 -6.05 6.15
C VAL A 87 10.00 -5.13 6.74
N SER A 88 10.14 -3.83 6.55
CA SER A 88 9.12 -2.86 6.97
C SER A 88 7.96 -2.88 5.97
N GLY A 89 6.87 -3.57 6.34
CA GLY A 89 5.65 -3.63 5.52
C GLY A 89 5.08 -2.25 5.18
N HIS A 90 5.12 -1.30 6.12
CA HIS A 90 4.70 0.08 5.91
C HIS A 90 5.55 0.79 4.84
N ALA A 91 6.87 0.55 4.82
CA ALA A 91 7.76 1.14 3.82
C ALA A 91 7.52 0.53 2.43
N VAL A 92 7.38 -0.80 2.35
CA VAL A 92 7.04 -1.49 1.08
C VAL A 92 5.72 -0.94 0.54
N PHE A 93 4.67 -0.95 1.37
CA PHE A 93 3.33 -0.54 0.97
C PHE A 93 3.27 0.93 0.57
N SER A 94 3.85 1.83 1.37
CA SER A 94 3.81 3.28 1.09
C SER A 94 4.55 3.62 -0.20
N LEU A 95 5.75 3.07 -0.40
CA LEU A 95 6.52 3.33 -1.61
C LEU A 95 5.89 2.68 -2.84
N HIS A 96 5.37 1.46 -2.71
CA HIS A 96 4.58 0.81 -3.75
C HIS A 96 3.40 1.68 -4.17
N ALA A 97 2.57 2.12 -3.21
CA ALA A 97 1.39 2.94 -3.48
C ALA A 97 1.75 4.31 -4.05
N MET A 98 2.87 4.91 -3.65
CA MET A 98 3.38 6.16 -4.23
C MET A 98 3.71 5.99 -5.71
N MET A 99 4.30 4.85 -6.09
CA MET A 99 4.69 4.58 -7.48
C MET A 99 3.53 4.14 -8.37
N THR A 100 2.54 3.44 -7.83
CA THR A 100 1.46 2.80 -8.60
C THR A 100 0.09 3.47 -8.41
N GLY A 101 -0.02 4.40 -7.44
CA GLY A 101 -1.19 5.23 -7.21
C GLY A 101 -1.49 6.11 -8.41
N ARG A 102 -2.78 6.32 -8.67
CA ARG A 102 -3.25 7.09 -9.84
C ARG A 102 -4.04 8.32 -9.43
N SER A 103 -4.67 8.32 -8.25
CA SER A 103 -5.29 9.52 -7.70
C SER A 103 -4.27 10.35 -6.92
N LYS A 104 -4.46 11.67 -6.93
CA LYS A 104 -3.66 12.59 -6.11
C LYS A 104 -3.75 12.22 -4.64
N THR A 105 -4.95 11.85 -4.15
CA THR A 105 -5.18 11.41 -2.78
C THR A 105 -4.30 10.24 -2.38
N THR A 106 -4.25 9.16 -3.20
CA THR A 106 -3.40 8.00 -2.91
C THR A 106 -1.93 8.39 -2.86
N VAL A 107 -1.45 9.20 -3.82
CA VAL A 107 -0.04 9.62 -3.86
C VAL A 107 0.30 10.49 -2.66
N THR A 108 -0.54 11.45 -2.30
CA THR A 108 -0.34 12.31 -1.12
C THR A 108 -0.33 11.48 0.17
N LEU A 109 -1.29 10.58 0.36
CA LEU A 109 -1.31 9.68 1.52
C LEU A 109 -0.09 8.75 1.54
N ALA A 110 0.39 8.31 0.39
CA ALA A 110 1.57 7.47 0.29
C ALA A 110 2.83 8.21 0.73
N ILE A 111 2.99 9.47 0.30
CA ILE A 111 4.08 10.35 0.74
C ILE A 111 4.02 10.58 2.24
N VAL A 112 2.84 10.96 2.77
CA VAL A 112 2.65 11.21 4.21
C VAL A 112 2.98 9.95 5.03
N SER A 113 2.42 8.79 4.64
CA SER A 113 2.68 7.50 5.30
C SER A 113 4.17 7.11 5.23
N LEU A 114 4.83 7.39 4.11
CA LEU A 114 6.26 7.14 3.96
C LEU A 114 7.10 8.04 4.86
N LEU A 115 6.77 9.33 4.97
CA LEU A 115 7.46 10.28 5.86
C LEU A 115 7.29 9.88 7.33
N ILE A 116 6.08 9.49 7.75
CA ILE A 116 5.81 8.96 9.09
C ILE A 116 6.65 7.68 9.33
N THR A 117 6.71 6.80 8.34
CA THR A 117 7.51 5.56 8.40
C THR A 117 9.00 5.84 8.54
N LEU A 118 9.53 6.79 7.78
CA LEU A 118 10.94 7.21 7.85
C LEU A 118 11.25 7.84 9.20
N PHE A 119 10.41 8.76 9.67
CA PHE A 119 10.55 9.38 10.98
C PHE A 119 10.57 8.33 12.09
N ALA A 120 9.60 7.41 12.11
CA ALA A 120 9.55 6.33 13.09
C ALA A 120 10.79 5.43 13.03
N LYS A 121 11.19 4.98 11.84
CA LYS A 121 12.28 4.00 11.68
C LYS A 121 13.67 4.58 11.88
N ILE A 122 13.91 5.83 11.48
CA ILE A 122 15.23 6.47 11.56
C ILE A 122 15.42 7.11 12.93
N ILE A 123 14.44 7.93 13.36
CA ILE A 123 14.58 8.75 14.57
C ILE A 123 14.08 7.99 15.80
N LEU A 124 12.81 7.58 15.82
CA LEU A 124 12.23 6.96 17.03
C LEU A 124 12.79 5.56 17.31
N TRP A 125 13.10 4.79 16.27
CA TRP A 125 13.59 3.41 16.38
C TRP A 125 15.06 3.24 16.01
N ASN A 126 15.84 4.34 16.09
CA ASN A 126 17.30 4.33 16.00
C ASN A 126 17.84 3.48 14.83
N TRP A 127 17.49 3.87 13.60
CA TRP A 127 17.95 3.18 12.38
C TRP A 127 17.54 1.71 12.30
N ASP A 128 16.25 1.42 12.51
CA ASP A 128 15.72 0.06 12.35
C ASP A 128 16.07 -0.50 10.96
N ARG A 129 16.88 -1.57 10.97
CA ARG A 129 17.45 -2.22 9.77
C ARG A 129 16.42 -2.73 8.79
N THR A 130 15.16 -2.92 9.22
CA THR A 130 14.08 -3.39 8.36
C THR A 130 13.53 -2.31 7.41
N LEU A 131 13.93 -1.04 7.60
CA LEU A 131 13.54 0.06 6.73
C LEU A 131 14.06 -0.12 5.30
N TRP A 132 15.37 -0.30 5.15
CA TRP A 132 16.04 -0.39 3.85
C TRP A 132 15.52 -1.51 2.94
N PRO A 133 15.41 -2.77 3.40
CA PRO A 133 14.80 -3.81 2.59
C PRO A 133 13.32 -3.51 2.30
N GLY A 134 12.63 -2.76 3.18
CA GLY A 134 11.27 -2.29 2.93
C GLY A 134 11.20 -1.29 1.77
N LEU A 135 12.10 -0.30 1.73
CA LEU A 135 12.20 0.65 0.62
C LEU A 135 12.59 -0.07 -0.68
N ALA A 136 13.58 -0.98 -0.64
CA ALA A 136 13.95 -1.77 -1.79
C ALA A 136 12.76 -2.61 -2.32
N GLY A 137 12.05 -3.31 -1.43
CA GLY A 137 10.87 -4.09 -1.79
C GLY A 137 9.72 -3.24 -2.36
N GLY A 138 9.51 -2.03 -1.82
CA GLY A 138 8.54 -1.08 -2.36
C GLY A 138 8.90 -0.62 -3.78
N ALA A 139 10.16 -0.28 -4.02
CA ALA A 139 10.65 0.13 -5.34
C ALA A 139 10.57 -1.01 -6.36
N ILE A 140 10.97 -2.22 -5.97
CA ILE A 140 10.90 -3.42 -6.80
C ILE A 140 9.45 -3.73 -7.16
N SER A 141 8.56 -3.84 -6.17
CA SER A 141 7.15 -4.16 -6.41
C SER A 141 6.45 -3.09 -7.26
N GLY A 142 6.73 -1.80 -7.02
CA GLY A 142 6.20 -0.70 -7.83
C GLY A 142 6.66 -0.77 -9.29
N SER A 143 7.93 -1.13 -9.51
CA SER A 143 8.50 -1.30 -10.85
C SER A 143 7.91 -2.51 -11.57
N VAL A 144 7.83 -3.66 -10.89
CA VAL A 144 7.21 -4.89 -11.43
C VAL A 144 5.74 -4.64 -11.78
N TRP A 145 5.00 -3.93 -10.94
CA TRP A 145 3.60 -3.57 -11.21
C TRP A 145 3.46 -2.70 -12.48
N LYS A 146 4.38 -1.75 -12.71
CA LYS A 146 4.39 -0.93 -13.93
C LYS A 146 4.73 -1.76 -15.17
N LEU A 147 5.73 -2.62 -15.09
CA LEU A 147 6.14 -3.52 -16.18
C LEU A 147 5.01 -4.48 -16.57
N ALA A 148 4.31 -5.03 -15.58
CA ALA A 148 3.14 -5.89 -15.79
C ALA A 148 1.98 -5.16 -16.50
N GLY A 149 1.88 -3.83 -16.35
CA GLY A 149 0.89 -2.99 -17.05
C GLY A 149 1.30 -2.56 -18.45
N ALA A 150 2.60 -2.54 -18.75
CA ALA A 150 3.14 -2.13 -20.06
C ALA A 150 2.97 -3.21 -21.15
N GLY A 151 2.35 -4.35 -20.84
CA GLY A 151 2.15 -5.43 -21.81
C GLY A 151 3.38 -6.31 -22.03
N VAL A 152 4.42 -6.20 -21.18
CA VAL A 152 5.58 -7.12 -21.19
C VAL A 152 5.14 -8.57 -20.97
N TRP A 153 4.02 -8.76 -20.27
CA TRP A 153 3.42 -10.06 -19.96
C TRP A 153 2.13 -10.30 -20.77
N LYS A 154 2.13 -9.99 -22.07
CA LYS A 154 1.05 -10.45 -22.96
C LYS A 154 0.97 -11.97 -22.83
N ARG A 155 -0.22 -12.49 -22.52
CA ARG A 155 -0.45 -13.95 -22.58
C ARG A 155 -0.09 -14.41 -23.99
N PRO A 156 0.60 -15.55 -24.17
CA PRO A 156 0.64 -16.19 -25.47
C PRO A 156 -0.82 -16.40 -25.87
N THR A 157 -1.33 -15.58 -26.80
CA THR A 157 -2.62 -15.84 -27.40
C THR A 157 -2.41 -17.10 -28.21
N GLY A 158 -3.14 -18.16 -27.86
CA GLY A 158 -3.07 -19.48 -28.51
C GLY A 158 -3.62 -19.46 -29.94
N ASP A 159 -3.37 -18.39 -30.69
CA ASP A 159 -3.83 -18.19 -32.06
C ASP A 159 -2.96 -18.97 -33.07
N SER A 160 -1.97 -19.75 -32.61
CA SER A 160 -1.06 -20.52 -33.45
C SER A 160 -1.37 -22.01 -33.56
N ILE A 161 -2.56 -22.48 -33.14
CA ILE A 161 -2.91 -23.92 -33.21
C ILE A 161 -3.64 -24.29 -34.52
N ASN A 162 -4.06 -23.32 -35.35
CA ASN A 162 -4.80 -23.59 -36.59
C ASN A 162 -4.15 -22.93 -37.83
N GLN A 163 -2.86 -23.19 -38.09
CA GLN A 163 -2.25 -22.98 -39.42
C GLN A 163 -1.48 -24.21 -39.85
#